data_AF-A0A9P1IDH7-F1
#
_entry.id   AF-A0A9P1IDH7-F1
#
_cell.length_a   1.000
_cell.length_b   1.000
_cell.length_c   1.000
_cell.angle_alpha   90.00
_cell.angle_beta   90.00
_cell.angle_gamma   90.00
#
_symmetry.space_group_name_H-M   'P 1'
#
loop_
_entity.id
_entity.type
_entity.pdbx_description
1 polymer ?
#
loop_
_entity_poly.entity_id
_entity_poly.type
_entity_poly.pdbx_seq_one_letter_code
_entity_poly.pdbx_strand_id
1 'polypeptide(L)'
;MLGRRNQNWLVFWFLVCFVVDQSVSRIQRARPRKRTIISTKPSGFSLARIQQKFDDDYDSDDDSQHFQKSAVDSARRRDEVVNDAKCLQKCNNRLNIGMDMVNAHMAFGSIDVPSVVEKRDLELFCMLDYEHSQCIDECGYSVQFNLREYVCRNRFPEMLQNLPCYAKSAPVLKKYCRPRCGVYKPLTHSQEGYSSRCRQLLCDHTCTSFILKKVCPEEKGEKAADYLLEFTRLQVDYWMKDFLKTGRNLRIPASCEKLQCDNFKCQNEMKKRRRFKKLVHNNDENRGFLQ
;
A
#
# COMPACT_ATOMS: atom_id res chain seq x y z
N MET A 1 41.81 -12.50 -73.14
CA MET A 1 40.65 -13.38 -72.83
C MET A 1 40.42 -13.31 -71.33
N LEU A 2 39.39 -12.59 -70.90
CA LEU A 2 38.16 -13.14 -70.26
C LEU A 2 38.48 -13.85 -68.93
N GLY A 3 38.03 -13.41 -67.75
CA GLY A 3 36.93 -12.52 -67.44
C GLY A 3 35.95 -13.21 -66.49
N ARG A 4 35.69 -12.56 -65.35
CA ARG A 4 34.43 -12.53 -64.58
C ARG A 4 33.74 -13.87 -64.29
N ARG A 5 33.88 -14.35 -63.04
CA ARG A 5 32.84 -15.10 -62.32
C ARG A 5 32.92 -14.76 -60.84
N ASN A 6 32.09 -13.81 -60.38
CA ASN A 6 31.54 -13.72 -59.01
C ASN A 6 30.69 -12.45 -58.83
N GLN A 7 29.63 -12.30 -59.64
CA GLN A 7 28.60 -11.26 -59.45
C GLN A 7 27.22 -11.81 -59.08
N ASN A 8 27.06 -13.14 -58.92
CA ASN A 8 25.73 -13.75 -58.70
C ASN A 8 25.31 -13.88 -57.23
N TRP A 9 26.16 -13.56 -56.26
CA TRP A 9 25.79 -13.64 -54.83
C TRP A 9 25.07 -12.38 -54.32
N LEU A 10 25.34 -11.21 -54.89
CA LEU A 10 24.76 -9.94 -54.43
C LEU A 10 23.31 -9.73 -54.91
N VAL A 11 22.93 -10.32 -56.04
CA VAL A 11 21.55 -10.21 -56.58
C VAL A 11 20.56 -11.06 -55.79
N PHE A 12 21.03 -12.16 -55.18
CA PHE A 12 20.16 -13.07 -54.42
C PHE A 12 19.73 -12.48 -53.06
N TRP A 13 20.56 -11.64 -52.45
CA TRP A 13 20.21 -10.96 -51.19
C TRP A 13 19.24 -9.78 -51.38
N PHE A 14 19.34 -9.05 -52.49
CA PHE A 14 18.43 -7.92 -52.75
C PHE A 14 16.99 -8.37 -53.08
N LEU A 15 16.79 -9.57 -53.64
CA LEU A 15 15.46 -10.10 -53.94
C LEU A 15 14.69 -10.57 -52.69
N VAL A 16 15.38 -10.99 -51.63
CA VAL A 16 14.71 -11.43 -50.38
C VAL A 16 14.23 -10.23 -49.55
N CYS A 17 14.93 -9.10 -49.59
CA CYS A 17 14.50 -7.89 -48.89
C CYS A 17 13.26 -7.20 -49.51
N PHE A 18 12.95 -7.43 -50.79
CA PHE A 18 11.81 -6.78 -51.45
C PHE A 18 10.47 -7.52 -51.28
N VAL A 19 10.47 -8.78 -50.82
CA VAL A 19 9.25 -9.61 -50.74
C VAL A 19 8.56 -9.54 -49.37
N VAL A 20 9.23 -9.08 -48.31
CA VAL A 20 8.62 -8.96 -46.97
C VAL A 20 7.99 -7.58 -46.73
N ASP A 21 8.28 -6.58 -47.56
CA ASP A 21 7.78 -5.20 -47.39
C ASP A 21 6.47 -4.91 -48.16
N GLN A 22 5.86 -5.91 -48.80
CA GLN A 22 4.64 -5.74 -49.62
C GLN A 22 3.37 -6.40 -49.08
N SER A 23 3.33 -6.79 -47.81
CA SER A 23 2.11 -7.29 -47.14
C SER A 23 1.59 -6.35 -46.06
N VAL A 24 1.55 -5.05 -46.35
CA VAL A 24 0.66 -4.10 -45.65
C VAL A 24 -0.01 -3.23 -46.71
N SER A 25 -1.18 -3.67 -47.21
CA SER A 25 -2.27 -2.76 -47.61
C SER A 25 -3.47 -3.50 -48.20
N ARG A 26 -4.64 -3.19 -47.62
CA ARG A 26 -6.02 -3.37 -48.10
C ARG A 26 -6.74 -4.66 -47.69
N ILE A 27 -7.64 -4.52 -46.71
CA ILE A 27 -9.11 -4.67 -46.89
C ILE A 27 -9.86 -3.84 -45.81
N GLN A 28 -10.57 -2.82 -46.32
CA GLN A 28 -11.87 -2.22 -45.96
C GLN A 28 -12.34 -2.23 -44.49
N ARG A 29 -12.44 -1.05 -43.83
CA ARG A 29 -13.62 -0.15 -43.76
C ARG A 29 -14.91 -0.80 -43.24
N ALA A 30 -15.05 -0.83 -41.92
CA ALA A 30 -16.32 -0.62 -41.23
C ALA A 30 -16.16 0.62 -40.33
N ARG A 31 -17.04 1.62 -40.50
CA ARG A 31 -17.08 2.84 -39.68
C ARG A 31 -17.85 2.56 -38.39
N PRO A 32 -17.28 2.83 -37.20
CA PRO A 32 -18.05 3.29 -36.06
C PRO A 32 -17.89 4.81 -35.92
N ARG A 33 -19.03 5.48 -35.72
CA ARG A 33 -19.18 6.92 -35.54
C ARG A 33 -18.21 7.48 -34.49
N LYS A 34 -17.55 8.59 -34.84
CA LYS A 34 -16.95 9.53 -33.89
C LYS A 34 -18.04 10.02 -32.92
N ARG A 35 -17.94 9.66 -31.64
CA ARG A 35 -18.37 10.55 -30.56
C ARG A 35 -17.10 11.19 -30.01
N THR A 36 -16.85 12.41 -30.46
CA THR A 36 -15.98 13.37 -29.80
C THR A 36 -16.57 13.60 -28.41
N ILE A 37 -16.07 12.89 -27.39
CA ILE A 37 -16.30 13.30 -26.00
C ILE A 37 -15.25 14.37 -25.74
N ILE A 38 -15.70 15.61 -25.85
CA ILE A 38 -15.00 16.77 -25.31
C ILE A 38 -14.73 16.44 -23.84
N SER A 39 -13.45 16.36 -23.47
CA SER A 39 -13.02 16.23 -22.07
C SER A 39 -13.28 17.56 -21.35
N THR A 40 -14.54 17.86 -21.10
CA THR A 40 -14.95 18.82 -20.08
C THR A 40 -14.70 18.19 -18.71
N LYS A 41 -14.05 18.95 -17.82
CA LYS A 41 -13.94 18.62 -16.39
C LYS A 41 -15.30 18.12 -15.88
N PRO A 42 -15.36 17.07 -15.04
CA PRO A 42 -16.63 16.54 -14.57
C PRO A 42 -17.38 17.64 -13.82
N SER A 43 -18.56 17.98 -14.32
CA SER A 43 -19.51 18.90 -13.67
C SER A 43 -19.94 18.30 -12.32
N GLY A 44 -20.06 19.14 -11.28
CA GLY A 44 -20.37 18.71 -9.90
C GLY A 44 -21.60 17.80 -9.75
N PHE A 45 -22.52 17.82 -10.72
CA PHE A 45 -23.69 16.92 -10.76
C PHE A 45 -23.35 15.45 -11.09
N SER A 46 -22.19 15.19 -11.69
CA SER A 46 -21.72 13.82 -11.99
C SER A 46 -21.06 13.14 -10.78
N LEU A 47 -20.57 13.92 -9.81
CA LEU A 47 -20.06 13.40 -8.54
C LEU A 47 -21.20 13.00 -7.59
N ALA A 48 -22.28 13.80 -7.54
CA ALA A 48 -23.45 13.49 -6.72
C ALA A 48 -24.10 12.14 -7.07
N ARG A 49 -24.16 11.77 -8.36
CA ARG A 49 -24.69 10.46 -8.79
C ARG A 49 -23.76 9.29 -8.45
N ILE A 50 -22.45 9.52 -8.34
CA ILE A 50 -21.50 8.49 -7.91
C ILE A 50 -21.58 8.30 -6.39
N GLN A 51 -21.73 9.38 -5.62
CA GLN A 51 -21.96 9.33 -4.17
C GLN A 51 -23.29 8.64 -3.82
N GLN A 52 -24.38 8.97 -4.51
CA GLN A 52 -25.68 8.34 -4.30
C GLN A 52 -25.65 6.82 -4.52
N LYS A 53 -24.85 6.34 -5.49
CA LYS A 53 -24.66 4.89 -5.71
C LYS A 53 -23.83 4.20 -4.63
N PHE A 54 -23.00 4.92 -3.88
CA PHE A 54 -22.24 4.36 -2.75
C PHE A 54 -23.05 4.38 -1.45
N ASP A 55 -23.98 5.34 -1.30
CA ASP A 55 -24.86 5.43 -0.14
C ASP A 55 -25.98 4.37 -0.20
N ASP A 56 -26.55 4.08 -1.39
CA ASP A 56 -27.61 3.05 -1.56
C ASP A 56 -27.13 1.61 -1.29
N ASP A 57 -25.82 1.31 -1.40
CA ASP A 57 -25.23 -0.01 -1.11
C ASP A 57 -25.01 -0.25 0.41
N TYR A 58 -25.19 0.77 1.27
CA TYR A 58 -24.98 0.67 2.71
C TYR A 58 -26.27 0.62 3.56
N ASP A 59 -27.43 0.95 2.99
CA ASP A 59 -28.72 1.04 3.71
C ASP A 59 -29.66 -0.18 3.54
N SER A 60 -29.16 -1.27 2.95
CA SER A 60 -29.91 -2.52 2.78
C SER A 60 -29.34 -3.61 3.68
N ASP A 61 -29.77 -3.68 4.95
CA ASP A 61 -30.01 -4.95 5.64
C ASP A 61 -30.81 -4.76 6.96
N ASP A 62 -32.04 -5.28 6.90
CA ASP A 62 -32.72 -6.13 7.89
C ASP A 62 -33.78 -5.54 8.85
N ASP A 63 -35.03 -5.86 8.48
CA ASP A 63 -36.22 -6.00 9.33
C ASP A 63 -36.11 -7.25 10.22
N SER A 64 -36.33 -7.14 11.53
CA SER A 64 -37.25 -8.07 12.25
C SER A 64 -37.44 -7.73 13.73
N GLN A 65 -38.72 -7.81 14.12
CA GLN A 65 -39.26 -7.63 15.47
C GLN A 65 -39.05 -8.86 16.38
N HIS A 66 -39.32 -8.65 17.68
CA HIS A 66 -39.45 -9.60 18.82
C HIS A 66 -38.20 -10.01 19.61
N PHE A 67 -37.97 -9.36 20.78
CA PHE A 67 -38.06 -9.97 22.12
C PHE A 67 -37.88 -8.90 23.22
N GLN A 68 -38.97 -8.50 23.87
CA GLN A 68 -38.97 -7.54 24.98
C GLN A 68 -38.67 -8.24 26.31
N LYS A 69 -37.46 -8.05 26.88
CA LYS A 69 -37.25 -7.87 28.33
C LYS A 69 -35.81 -7.52 28.79
N SER A 70 -34.86 -7.32 27.88
CA SER A 70 -33.47 -6.90 28.21
C SER A 70 -33.03 -5.61 27.48
N ALA A 71 -34.01 -4.79 27.08
CA ALA A 71 -33.86 -3.75 26.06
C ALA A 71 -33.25 -2.43 26.54
N VAL A 72 -33.33 -2.10 27.83
CA VAL A 72 -32.91 -0.77 28.31
C VAL A 72 -31.39 -0.65 28.42
N ASP A 73 -30.71 -1.67 28.96
CA ASP A 73 -29.24 -1.72 29.00
C ASP A 73 -28.62 -1.96 27.61
N SER A 74 -29.31 -2.73 26.76
CA SER A 74 -28.85 -2.98 25.39
C SER A 74 -29.04 -1.76 24.48
N ALA A 75 -30.09 -0.96 24.69
CA ALA A 75 -30.29 0.30 23.97
C ALA A 75 -29.24 1.34 24.38
N ARG A 76 -28.98 1.52 25.69
CA ARG A 76 -27.94 2.46 26.17
C ARG A 76 -26.54 2.07 25.68
N ARG A 77 -26.20 0.78 25.70
CA ARG A 77 -24.92 0.29 25.14
C ARG A 77 -24.87 0.42 23.61
N ARG A 78 -25.98 0.21 22.90
CA ARG A 78 -26.03 0.47 21.45
C ARG A 78 -25.85 1.96 21.17
N ASP A 79 -26.47 2.84 21.94
CA ASP A 79 -26.37 4.29 21.76
C ASP A 79 -24.94 4.79 22.04
N GLU A 80 -24.27 4.26 23.08
CA GLU A 80 -22.85 4.54 23.36
C GLU A 80 -21.95 4.05 22.21
N VAL A 81 -22.08 2.78 21.78
CA VAL A 81 -21.28 2.21 20.68
C VAL A 81 -21.54 2.92 19.34
N VAL A 82 -22.79 3.31 19.06
CA VAL A 82 -23.17 4.06 17.87
C VAL A 82 -22.61 5.49 17.92
N ASN A 83 -22.53 6.10 19.11
CA ASN A 83 -21.93 7.42 19.29
C ASN A 83 -20.40 7.36 19.10
N ASP A 84 -19.75 6.32 19.59
CA ASP A 84 -18.31 6.08 19.42
C ASP A 84 -17.96 5.82 17.95
N ALA A 85 -18.80 5.07 17.23
CA ALA A 85 -18.63 4.82 15.80
C ALA A 85 -18.77 6.12 14.97
N LYS A 86 -19.74 6.97 15.31
CA LYS A 86 -19.90 8.31 14.70
C LYS A 86 -18.72 9.22 15.04
N CYS A 87 -18.20 9.15 16.26
CA CYS A 87 -17.01 9.90 16.70
C CYS A 87 -15.78 9.51 15.86
N LEU A 88 -15.51 8.21 15.74
CA LEU A 88 -14.41 7.68 14.94
C LEU A 88 -14.56 8.08 13.46
N GLN A 89 -15.77 8.00 12.91
CA GLN A 89 -16.07 8.43 11.54
C GLN A 89 -15.76 9.91 11.34
N LYS A 90 -16.10 10.77 12.31
CA LYS A 90 -15.79 12.21 12.27
C LYS A 90 -14.28 12.46 12.30
N CYS A 91 -13.53 11.77 13.16
CA CYS A 91 -12.07 11.86 13.19
C CYS A 91 -11.45 11.45 11.85
N ASN A 92 -11.86 10.30 11.30
CA ASN A 92 -11.39 9.81 10.01
C ASN A 92 -11.73 10.78 8.87
N ASN A 93 -12.92 11.37 8.88
CA ASN A 93 -13.30 12.36 7.87
C ASN A 93 -12.43 13.61 7.94
N ARG A 94 -12.16 14.12 9.15
CA ARG A 94 -11.25 15.27 9.33
C ARG A 94 -9.84 14.97 8.83
N LEU A 95 -9.32 13.79 9.13
CA LEU A 95 -8.02 13.35 8.60
C LEU A 95 -8.03 13.30 7.08
N ASN A 96 -9.05 12.69 6.46
CA ASN A 96 -9.14 12.57 5.01
C ASN A 96 -9.15 13.94 4.31
N ILE A 97 -9.92 14.89 4.82
CA ILE A 97 -9.95 16.27 4.31
C ILE A 97 -8.57 16.93 4.47
N GLY A 98 -7.91 16.72 5.60
CA GLY A 98 -6.55 17.21 5.83
C GLY A 98 -5.54 16.62 4.83
N MET A 99 -5.63 15.32 4.59
CA MET A 99 -4.74 14.58 3.71
C MET A 99 -4.87 15.00 2.24
N ASP A 100 -6.02 15.52 1.81
CA ASP A 100 -6.19 16.12 0.47
C ASP A 100 -5.30 17.36 0.25
N MET A 101 -4.84 18.01 1.33
CA MET A 101 -3.90 19.13 1.26
C MET A 101 -2.42 18.69 1.22
N VAL A 102 -2.14 17.40 1.41
CA VAL A 102 -0.77 16.85 1.43
C VAL A 102 -0.41 16.32 0.05
N ASN A 103 0.70 16.77 -0.53
CA ASN A 103 1.16 16.20 -1.80
C ASN A 103 1.78 14.82 -1.58
N ALA A 104 1.07 13.77 -2.02
CA ALA A 104 1.46 12.38 -1.84
C ALA A 104 1.38 11.55 -3.13
N HIS A 105 2.15 10.47 -3.19
CA HIS A 105 2.22 9.53 -4.31
C HIS A 105 1.79 8.10 -3.90
N MET A 106 0.95 7.42 -4.67
CA MET A 106 0.49 6.05 -4.33
C MET A 106 1.48 4.95 -4.78
N ALA A 107 2.77 5.17 -4.61
CA ALA A 107 3.82 4.39 -5.28
C ALA A 107 4.32 3.17 -4.50
N PHE A 108 4.28 3.20 -3.16
CA PHE A 108 4.79 2.12 -2.31
C PHE A 108 3.82 0.96 -2.09
N GLY A 109 2.62 1.07 -2.63
CA GLY A 109 1.70 -0.05 -2.72
C GLY A 109 1.16 -0.51 -1.38
N SER A 110 1.49 -1.74 -0.97
CA SER A 110 1.10 -2.28 0.33
C SER A 110 2.03 -1.86 1.49
N ILE A 111 3.09 -1.11 1.21
CA ILE A 111 3.98 -0.58 2.25
C ILE A 111 3.36 0.72 2.78
N ASP A 112 2.88 0.70 4.02
CA ASP A 112 2.06 1.79 4.58
C ASP A 112 2.87 3.02 5.05
N VAL A 113 4.03 3.29 4.46
CA VAL A 113 4.84 4.48 4.79
C VAL A 113 4.22 5.74 4.16
N PRO A 114 4.22 6.90 4.85
CA PRO A 114 3.74 8.16 4.29
C PRO A 114 4.45 8.46 2.98
N SER A 115 3.67 8.53 1.92
CA SER A 115 4.20 8.65 0.56
C SER A 115 4.26 10.11 0.09
N VAL A 116 4.76 10.99 0.95
CA VAL A 116 4.81 12.43 0.72
C VAL A 116 5.97 12.82 -0.19
N VAL A 117 5.89 14.00 -0.82
CA VAL A 117 6.90 14.45 -1.79
C VAL A 117 7.95 15.37 -1.18
N GLU A 118 7.54 16.36 -0.39
CA GLU A 118 8.45 17.36 0.18
C GLU A 118 8.42 17.40 1.72
N LYS A 119 9.36 18.18 2.30
CA LYS A 119 9.44 18.41 3.74
C LYS A 119 8.14 18.97 4.31
N ARG A 120 7.56 19.97 3.65
CA ARG A 120 6.32 20.63 4.09
C ARG A 120 5.15 19.66 4.13
N ASP A 121 5.08 18.76 3.16
CA ASP A 121 4.07 17.70 3.11
C ASP A 121 4.27 16.70 4.27
N LEU A 122 5.51 16.36 4.60
CA LEU A 122 5.81 15.50 5.74
C LEU A 122 5.47 16.17 7.09
N GLU A 123 5.77 17.46 7.23
CA GLU A 123 5.39 18.25 8.42
C GLU A 123 3.87 18.32 8.58
N LEU A 124 3.14 18.60 7.49
CA LEU A 124 1.68 18.63 7.49
C LEU A 124 1.09 17.26 7.78
N PHE A 125 1.60 16.20 7.15
CA PHE A 125 1.20 14.82 7.42
C PHE A 125 1.32 14.50 8.92
N CYS A 126 2.48 14.80 9.52
CA CYS A 126 2.74 14.53 10.93
C CYS A 126 1.87 15.33 11.89
N MET A 127 1.47 16.55 11.50
CA MET A 127 0.53 17.37 12.26
C MET A 127 -0.89 16.81 12.20
N LEU A 128 -1.37 16.48 11.00
CA LEU A 128 -2.71 15.92 10.80
C LEU A 128 -2.89 14.57 11.50
N ASP A 129 -1.86 13.72 11.43
CA ASP A 129 -1.86 12.43 12.11
C ASP A 129 -1.84 12.58 13.66
N TYR A 130 -1.17 13.62 14.17
CA TYR A 130 -1.24 13.96 15.60
C TYR A 130 -2.66 14.35 16.02
N GLU A 131 -3.29 15.29 15.29
CA GLU A 131 -4.66 15.72 15.58
C GLU A 131 -5.64 14.55 15.50
N HIS A 132 -5.45 13.65 14.53
CA HIS A 132 -6.25 12.46 14.38
C HIS A 132 -6.08 11.47 15.53
N SER A 133 -4.83 11.22 15.94
CA SER A 133 -4.53 10.37 17.11
C SER A 133 -5.23 10.92 18.37
N GLN A 134 -5.12 12.23 18.61
CA GLN A 134 -5.78 12.89 19.75
C GLN A 134 -7.31 12.76 19.67
N CYS A 135 -7.90 12.95 18.48
CA CYS A 135 -9.33 12.79 18.26
C CYS A 135 -9.80 11.36 18.55
N ILE A 136 -9.02 10.35 18.12
CA ILE A 136 -9.31 8.93 18.38
C ILE A 136 -9.24 8.61 19.89
N ASP A 137 -8.23 9.13 20.57
CA ASP A 137 -8.07 8.96 22.02
C ASP A 137 -9.25 9.59 22.78
N GLU A 138 -9.71 10.78 22.36
CA GLU A 138 -10.91 11.44 22.89
C GLU A 138 -12.20 10.65 22.62
N CYS A 139 -12.26 9.89 21.53
CA CYS A 139 -13.35 8.96 21.23
C CYS A 139 -13.24 7.62 22.01
N GLY A 140 -12.24 7.44 22.89
CA GLY A 140 -12.07 6.23 23.70
C GLY A 140 -11.42 5.04 22.99
N TYR A 141 -10.86 5.23 21.80
CA TYR A 141 -10.15 4.19 21.06
C TYR A 141 -8.64 4.29 21.30
N SER A 142 -7.94 3.15 21.39
CA SER A 142 -6.47 3.13 21.48
C SER A 142 -5.84 2.74 20.14
N VAL A 143 -4.92 3.56 19.62
CA VAL A 143 -4.17 3.27 18.39
C VAL A 143 -3.15 2.14 18.64
N GLN A 144 -3.28 1.01 17.92
CA GLN A 144 -2.48 -0.19 18.17
C GLN A 144 -1.05 -0.15 17.57
N PHE A 145 -0.86 0.51 16.43
CA PHE A 145 0.45 0.78 15.81
C PHE A 145 0.45 2.18 15.24
N ASN A 146 1.22 3.08 15.85
CA ASN A 146 1.23 4.47 15.43
C ASN A 146 2.36 4.72 14.43
N LEU A 147 2.01 4.79 13.14
CA LEU A 147 2.86 5.24 12.03
C LEU A 147 3.67 6.51 12.38
N ARG A 148 3.04 7.42 13.13
CA ARG A 148 3.61 8.66 13.64
C ARG A 148 4.79 8.45 14.57
N GLU A 149 4.71 7.46 15.45
CA GLU A 149 5.76 7.26 16.44
C GLU A 149 7.06 6.87 15.73
N TYR A 150 6.97 6.01 14.71
CA TYR A 150 8.13 5.66 13.91
C TYR A 150 8.61 6.82 13.03
N VAL A 151 7.74 7.34 12.16
CA VAL A 151 8.17 8.31 11.14
C VAL A 151 8.29 9.72 11.70
N CYS A 152 7.25 10.23 12.35
CA CYS A 152 7.17 11.63 12.75
C CYS A 152 7.97 11.97 14.00
N ARG A 153 8.06 11.04 14.95
CA ARG A 153 8.76 11.27 16.23
C ARG A 153 10.21 10.79 16.20
N ASN A 154 10.42 9.53 15.78
CA ASN A 154 11.73 8.89 15.95
C ASN A 154 12.65 9.03 14.73
N ARG A 155 12.08 9.11 13.51
CA ARG A 155 12.87 9.03 12.27
C ARG A 155 12.54 10.08 11.23
N PHE A 156 12.06 11.23 11.67
CA PHE A 156 11.72 12.34 10.78
C PHE A 156 12.92 12.78 9.90
N PRO A 157 14.15 12.93 10.44
CA PRO A 157 15.30 13.32 9.62
C PRO A 157 15.69 12.25 8.59
N GLU A 158 15.59 10.96 8.94
CA GLU A 158 15.89 9.85 8.03
C GLU A 158 14.86 9.80 6.89
N MET A 159 13.57 9.93 7.21
CA MET A 159 12.51 10.00 6.20
C MET A 159 12.74 11.17 5.25
N LEU A 160 13.05 12.35 5.79
CA LEU A 160 13.31 13.57 5.02
C LEU A 160 14.49 13.40 4.04
N GLN A 161 15.56 12.71 4.46
CA GLN A 161 16.70 12.40 3.58
C GLN A 161 16.33 11.48 2.41
N ASN A 162 15.35 10.59 2.62
CA ASN A 162 14.92 9.61 1.62
C ASN A 162 13.84 10.16 0.66
N LEU A 163 13.09 11.21 1.03
CA LEU A 163 12.01 11.80 0.22
C LEU A 163 12.41 12.09 -1.24
N PRO A 164 13.58 12.69 -1.55
CA PRO A 164 13.94 12.97 -2.94
C PRO A 164 14.08 11.69 -3.79
N CYS A 165 14.59 10.60 -3.20
CA CYS A 165 14.72 9.32 -3.87
C CYS A 165 13.34 8.68 -4.11
N TYR A 166 12.46 8.77 -3.13
CA TYR A 166 11.09 8.30 -3.19
C TYR A 166 10.26 9.02 -4.25
N ALA A 167 10.25 10.35 -4.24
CA ALA A 167 9.54 11.18 -5.20
C ALA A 167 10.01 10.91 -6.64
N LYS A 168 11.32 10.78 -6.85
CA LYS A 168 11.90 10.46 -8.17
C LYS A 168 11.52 9.06 -8.65
N SER A 169 11.45 8.09 -7.74
CA SER A 169 11.16 6.69 -8.07
C SER A 169 9.66 6.41 -8.22
N ALA A 170 8.80 7.25 -7.63
CA ALA A 170 7.36 7.04 -7.56
C ALA A 170 6.67 6.75 -8.91
N PRO A 171 6.96 7.45 -10.02
CA PRO A 171 6.35 7.15 -11.31
C PRO A 171 6.73 5.75 -11.84
N VAL A 172 7.98 5.35 -11.59
CA VAL A 172 8.54 4.05 -12.01
C VAL A 172 7.91 2.93 -11.17
N LEU A 173 7.87 3.10 -9.85
CA LEU A 173 7.24 2.17 -8.92
C LEU A 173 5.76 1.91 -9.28
N LYS A 174 4.99 2.99 -9.53
CA LYS A 174 3.58 2.89 -9.92
C LYS A 174 3.38 2.14 -11.23
N LYS A 175 4.27 2.33 -12.20
CA LYS A 175 4.21 1.69 -13.52
C LYS A 175 4.60 0.21 -13.48
N TYR A 176 5.60 -0.16 -12.68
CA TYR A 176 6.19 -1.50 -12.72
C TYR A 176 5.82 -2.41 -11.56
N CYS A 177 5.78 -1.92 -10.32
CA CYS A 177 5.54 -2.78 -9.16
C CYS A 177 4.06 -3.11 -8.97
N ARG A 178 3.17 -2.12 -9.11
CA ARG A 178 1.73 -2.33 -8.89
C ARG A 178 1.14 -3.41 -9.81
N PRO A 179 1.40 -3.43 -11.13
CA PRO A 179 0.91 -4.53 -11.99
C PRO A 179 1.53 -5.88 -11.64
N ARG A 180 2.77 -5.89 -11.14
CA ARG A 180 3.53 -7.12 -10.83
C ARG A 180 3.09 -7.77 -9.52
N CYS A 181 2.83 -6.98 -8.49
CA CYS A 181 2.47 -7.46 -7.16
C CYS A 181 0.96 -7.50 -6.90
N GLY A 182 0.17 -7.08 -7.88
CA GLY A 182 -1.29 -7.19 -7.88
C GLY A 182 -2.00 -6.01 -7.21
N VAL A 183 -3.32 -6.11 -7.13
CA VAL A 183 -4.15 -5.06 -6.53
C VAL A 183 -4.05 -5.12 -5.00
N TYR A 184 -3.86 -3.97 -4.37
CA TYR A 184 -3.84 -3.84 -2.91
C TYR A 184 -5.27 -3.98 -2.39
N LYS A 185 -5.47 -4.98 -1.53
CA LYS A 185 -6.73 -5.21 -0.82
C LYS A 185 -6.58 -4.74 0.63
N PRO A 186 -7.67 -4.31 1.29
CA PRO A 186 -7.68 -4.07 2.72
C PRO A 186 -7.19 -5.30 3.49
N LEU A 187 -6.51 -5.08 4.61
CA LEU A 187 -6.06 -6.16 5.47
C LEU A 187 -7.28 -6.84 6.11
N THR A 188 -7.39 -8.15 5.92
CA THR A 188 -8.35 -8.98 6.66
C THR A 188 -7.65 -9.53 7.90
N HIS A 189 -8.22 -9.31 9.08
CA HIS A 189 -7.69 -9.78 10.38
C HIS A 189 -7.94 -11.28 10.60
N SER A 190 -7.42 -12.11 9.68
CA SER A 190 -7.48 -13.57 9.72
C SER A 190 -6.11 -14.14 9.34
N GLN A 191 -5.86 -15.41 9.65
CA GLN A 191 -4.58 -16.06 9.33
C GLN A 191 -4.25 -16.00 7.83
N GLU A 192 -5.25 -16.24 6.99
CA GLU A 192 -5.11 -16.16 5.52
C GLU A 192 -4.91 -14.71 5.06
N GLY A 193 -5.62 -13.76 5.66
CA GLY A 193 -5.48 -12.33 5.37
C GLY A 193 -4.07 -11.81 5.64
N TYR A 194 -3.53 -12.10 6.83
CA TYR A 194 -2.14 -11.78 7.17
C TYR A 194 -1.15 -12.50 6.27
N SER A 195 -1.37 -13.78 5.95
CA SER A 195 -0.48 -14.51 5.05
C SER A 195 -0.42 -13.87 3.66
N SER A 196 -1.58 -13.49 3.11
CA SER A 196 -1.72 -12.81 1.83
C SER A 196 -1.04 -11.43 1.85
N ARG A 197 -1.29 -10.61 2.87
CA ARG A 197 -0.65 -9.29 3.04
C ARG A 197 0.87 -9.41 3.10
N CYS A 198 1.41 -10.35 3.87
CA CYS A 198 2.86 -10.56 3.94
C CYS A 198 3.47 -11.04 2.61
N ARG A 199 2.74 -11.82 1.78
CA ARG A 199 3.20 -12.16 0.43
C ARG A 199 3.25 -10.93 -0.49
N GLN A 200 2.25 -10.06 -0.38
CA GLN A 200 2.21 -8.82 -1.15
C GLN A 200 3.36 -7.89 -0.74
N LEU A 201 3.59 -7.71 0.57
CA LEU A 201 4.72 -6.95 1.11
C LEU A 201 6.06 -7.50 0.61
N LEU A 202 6.27 -8.82 0.60
CA LEU A 202 7.49 -9.43 0.05
C LEU A 202 7.73 -9.06 -1.41
N CYS A 203 6.66 -9.10 -2.23
CA CYS A 203 6.74 -8.71 -3.64
C CYS A 203 7.06 -7.22 -3.78
N ASP A 204 6.33 -6.37 -3.06
CA ASP A 204 6.49 -4.92 -3.12
C ASP A 204 7.89 -4.49 -2.67
N HIS A 205 8.43 -5.08 -1.60
CA HIS A 205 9.81 -4.81 -1.16
C HIS A 205 10.85 -5.24 -2.18
N THR A 206 10.68 -6.42 -2.77
CA THR A 206 11.62 -6.91 -3.79
C THR A 206 11.64 -5.97 -5.00
N CYS A 207 10.45 -5.53 -5.45
CA CYS A 207 10.33 -4.64 -6.60
C CYS A 207 10.80 -3.22 -6.27
N THR A 208 10.40 -2.69 -5.12
CA THR A 208 10.73 -1.33 -4.67
C THR A 208 12.22 -1.19 -4.42
N SER A 209 12.85 -2.14 -3.72
CA SER A 209 14.30 -2.14 -3.49
C SER A 209 15.07 -2.13 -4.81
N PHE A 210 14.67 -2.96 -5.78
CA PHE A 210 15.27 -2.98 -7.12
C PHE A 210 15.18 -1.62 -7.83
N ILE A 211 14.00 -0.97 -7.78
CA ILE A 211 13.79 0.32 -8.45
C ILE A 211 14.56 1.44 -7.73
N LEU A 212 14.55 1.48 -6.39
CA LEU A 212 15.28 2.48 -5.62
C LEU A 212 16.78 2.41 -5.90
N LYS A 213 17.37 1.22 -5.89
CA LYS A 213 18.79 1.00 -6.23
C LYS A 213 19.14 1.37 -7.67
N LYS A 214 18.17 1.32 -8.59
CA LYS A 214 18.36 1.66 -10.01
C LYS A 214 18.18 3.15 -10.33
N VAL A 215 17.25 3.82 -9.65
CA VAL A 215 16.84 5.21 -9.96
C VAL A 215 17.63 6.23 -9.13
N CYS A 216 17.99 5.87 -7.91
CA CYS A 216 18.74 6.70 -6.98
C CYS A 216 20.23 6.31 -6.97
N PRO A 217 21.12 7.17 -6.46
CA PRO A 217 22.50 6.76 -6.19
C PRO A 217 22.52 5.52 -5.31
N GLU A 218 23.40 4.55 -5.61
CA GLU A 218 23.37 3.20 -5.04
C GLU A 218 23.26 3.21 -3.50
N GLU A 219 24.12 3.97 -2.81
CA GLU A 219 24.10 4.10 -1.35
C GLU A 219 22.78 4.68 -0.81
N LYS A 220 22.22 5.69 -1.50
CA LYS A 220 20.94 6.30 -1.11
C LYS A 220 19.76 5.38 -1.40
N GLY A 221 19.79 4.66 -2.52
CA GLY A 221 18.77 3.70 -2.90
C GLY A 221 18.73 2.51 -1.93
N GLU A 222 19.89 2.06 -1.45
CA GLU A 222 20.00 1.03 -0.42
C GLU A 222 19.46 1.51 0.92
N LYS A 223 19.93 2.66 1.43
CA LYS A 223 19.42 3.25 2.69
C LYS A 223 17.91 3.47 2.67
N ALA A 224 17.38 3.96 1.54
CA ALA A 224 15.94 4.16 1.36
C ALA A 224 15.18 2.82 1.35
N ALA A 225 15.71 1.78 0.70
CA ALA A 225 15.08 0.46 0.71
C ALA A 225 15.10 -0.18 2.11
N ASP A 226 16.21 -0.05 2.83
CA ASP A 226 16.36 -0.58 4.20
C ASP A 226 15.40 0.10 5.17
N TYR A 227 15.22 1.42 5.04
CA TYR A 227 14.26 2.18 5.84
C TYR A 227 12.82 1.64 5.68
N LEU A 228 12.38 1.40 4.43
CA LEU A 228 11.05 0.84 4.17
C LEU A 228 10.90 -0.58 4.74
N LEU A 229 11.96 -1.40 4.63
CA LEU A 229 11.95 -2.76 5.13
C LEU A 229 11.91 -2.81 6.66
N GLU A 230 12.67 -1.95 7.33
CA GLU A 230 12.67 -1.83 8.78
C GLU A 230 11.29 -1.40 9.30
N PHE A 231 10.68 -0.38 8.68
CA PHE A 231 9.32 0.02 8.99
C PHE A 231 8.33 -1.16 8.87
N THR A 232 8.41 -1.90 7.75
CA THR A 232 7.50 -3.03 7.49
C THR A 232 7.70 -4.16 8.50
N ARG A 233 8.95 -4.43 8.89
CA ARG A 233 9.26 -5.46 9.90
C ARG A 233 8.62 -5.12 11.24
N LEU A 234 8.68 -3.85 11.66
CA LEU A 234 8.02 -3.38 12.87
C LEU A 234 6.50 -3.50 12.75
N GLN A 235 5.92 -3.00 11.65
CA GLN A 235 4.48 -3.08 11.42
C GLN A 235 3.95 -4.53 11.51
N VAL A 236 4.62 -5.46 10.83
CA VAL A 236 4.26 -6.88 10.85
C VAL A 236 4.45 -7.49 12.23
N ASP A 237 5.47 -7.08 12.99
CA ASP A 237 5.66 -7.53 14.38
C ASP A 237 4.48 -7.13 15.27
N TYR A 238 3.99 -5.89 15.16
CA TYR A 238 2.79 -5.44 15.87
C TYR A 238 1.54 -6.23 15.47
N TRP A 239 1.32 -6.45 14.17
CA TRP A 239 0.21 -7.28 13.69
C TRP A 239 0.25 -8.70 14.26
N MET A 240 1.43 -9.32 14.29
CA MET A 240 1.58 -10.68 14.79
C MET A 240 1.41 -10.74 16.32
N LYS A 241 1.87 -9.72 17.05
CA LYS A 241 1.63 -9.61 18.50
C LYS A 241 0.14 -9.59 18.81
N ASP A 242 -0.60 -8.70 18.17
CA ASP A 242 -2.03 -8.55 18.41
C ASP A 242 -2.79 -9.83 18.02
N PHE A 243 -2.51 -10.36 16.84
CA PHE A 243 -3.13 -11.59 16.34
C PHE A 243 -2.89 -12.80 17.26
N LEU A 244 -1.69 -12.97 17.81
CA LEU A 244 -1.38 -14.08 18.72
C LEU A 244 -2.05 -13.92 20.09
N LYS A 245 -2.39 -12.69 20.51
CA LYS A 245 -3.14 -12.45 21.76
C LYS A 245 -4.61 -12.87 21.63
N THR A 246 -5.19 -12.82 20.43
CA THR A 246 -6.63 -13.06 20.20
C THR A 246 -7.02 -14.54 20.16
N GLY A 247 -6.11 -15.48 19.91
CA GLY A 247 -6.49 -16.88 19.63
C GLY A 247 -5.54 -17.95 20.18
N ARG A 248 -6.12 -18.99 20.78
CA ARG A 248 -5.39 -20.22 21.15
C ARG A 248 -5.11 -21.02 19.88
N ASN A 249 -3.85 -21.39 19.65
CA ASN A 249 -3.33 -22.17 18.49
C ASN A 249 -3.03 -21.40 17.19
N LEU A 250 -3.02 -20.06 17.21
CA LEU A 250 -2.57 -19.28 16.05
C LEU A 250 -1.06 -19.39 15.85
N ARG A 251 -0.64 -19.50 14.58
CA ARG A 251 0.78 -19.54 14.19
C ARG A 251 1.08 -18.39 13.24
N ILE A 252 2.29 -17.83 13.37
CA ILE A 252 2.79 -16.80 12.45
C ILE A 252 2.85 -17.40 11.03
N PRO A 253 2.22 -16.78 10.02
CA PRO A 253 2.32 -17.27 8.65
C PRO A 253 3.77 -17.27 8.15
N ALA A 254 4.16 -18.32 7.42
CA ALA A 254 5.53 -18.45 6.89
C ALA A 254 5.93 -17.27 5.98
N SER A 255 4.97 -16.64 5.28
CA SER A 255 5.23 -15.42 4.51
C SER A 255 5.63 -14.24 5.40
N CYS A 256 5.04 -14.10 6.58
CA CYS A 256 5.41 -13.07 7.55
C CYS A 256 6.76 -13.38 8.21
N GLU A 257 7.04 -14.66 8.50
CA GLU A 257 8.37 -15.07 8.99
C GLU A 257 9.49 -14.68 8.00
N LYS A 258 9.25 -14.81 6.68
CA LYS A 258 10.21 -14.43 5.64
C LYS A 258 10.56 -12.94 5.62
N LEU A 259 9.61 -12.04 5.94
CA LEU A 259 9.86 -10.60 6.00
C LEU A 259 10.89 -10.24 7.10
N GLN A 260 10.98 -11.07 8.13
CA GLN A 260 11.90 -10.91 9.26
C GLN A 260 13.30 -11.46 8.97
N CYS A 261 13.49 -12.05 7.78
CA CYS A 261 14.77 -12.61 7.37
C CYS A 261 15.53 -11.67 6.43
N ASP A 262 16.86 -11.81 6.44
CA ASP A 262 17.74 -11.05 5.56
C ASP A 262 17.59 -11.59 4.13
N ASN A 263 17.46 -10.70 3.15
CA ASN A 263 17.21 -11.06 1.75
C ASN A 263 16.01 -12.02 1.55
N PHE A 264 15.05 -12.00 2.47
CA PHE A 264 13.88 -12.90 2.50
C PHE A 264 14.24 -14.40 2.52
N LYS A 265 15.49 -14.75 2.87
CA LYS A 265 16.01 -16.10 2.98
C LYS A 265 16.32 -16.42 4.44
N CYS A 266 15.48 -17.23 5.07
CA CYS A 266 15.70 -17.69 6.43
C CYS A 266 16.64 -18.91 6.43
N GLN A 267 17.95 -18.68 6.31
CA GLN A 267 18.91 -19.75 6.61
C GLN A 267 19.03 -19.90 8.13
N ASN A 268 18.90 -21.14 8.63
CA ASN A 268 18.83 -21.52 10.05
C ASN A 268 17.59 -21.00 10.82
N GLU A 269 16.48 -21.72 10.65
CA GLU A 269 15.15 -21.44 11.22
C GLU A 269 15.12 -21.32 12.75
N MET A 270 16.04 -21.97 13.47
CA MET A 270 16.00 -22.11 14.94
C MET A 270 16.46 -20.84 15.70
N LYS A 271 17.48 -20.12 15.22
CA LYS A 271 18.03 -18.93 15.93
C LYS A 271 17.19 -17.67 15.69
N LYS A 272 16.64 -17.51 14.48
CA LYS A 272 15.84 -16.33 14.11
C LYS A 272 14.41 -16.39 14.67
N ARG A 273 13.79 -17.58 14.74
CA ARG A 273 12.52 -17.78 15.48
C ARG A 273 12.61 -17.34 16.93
N ARG A 274 13.75 -17.57 17.59
CA ARG A 274 13.98 -17.09 18.97
C ARG A 274 14.12 -15.57 19.07
N ARG A 275 14.75 -14.90 18.08
CA ARG A 275 14.81 -13.42 18.03
C ARG A 275 13.47 -12.80 17.73
N PHE A 276 12.71 -13.32 16.76
CA PHE A 276 11.37 -12.82 16.47
C PHE A 276 10.44 -13.05 17.67
N LYS A 277 10.45 -14.25 18.29
CA LYS A 277 9.72 -14.47 19.54
C LYS A 277 10.20 -13.56 20.69
N LYS A 278 11.50 -13.28 20.82
CA LYS A 278 12.02 -12.32 21.81
C LYS A 278 11.63 -10.87 21.51
N LEU A 279 11.58 -10.43 20.26
CA LEU A 279 11.09 -9.09 19.88
C LEU A 279 9.57 -8.97 20.09
N VAL A 280 8.86 -10.08 19.85
CA VAL A 280 7.45 -10.25 20.19
C VAL A 280 7.20 -10.09 21.70
N HIS A 281 8.11 -10.59 22.53
CA HIS A 281 7.93 -10.63 23.99
C HIS A 281 8.60 -9.48 24.77
N ASN A 282 9.79 -9.02 24.39
CA ASN A 282 10.56 -8.00 25.13
C ASN A 282 9.97 -6.58 25.05
N ASN A 283 9.09 -6.29 24.08
CA ASN A 283 8.40 -5.00 24.04
C ASN A 283 7.24 -4.91 25.05
N ASP A 284 6.91 -6.00 25.76
CA ASP A 284 5.96 -5.94 26.89
C ASP A 284 6.61 -5.29 28.15
N GLU A 285 7.93 -5.35 28.33
CA GLU A 285 8.62 -4.80 29.53
C GLU A 285 8.85 -3.28 29.47
N ASN A 286 8.95 -2.68 28.28
CA ASN A 286 9.15 -1.23 28.12
C ASN A 286 7.86 -0.40 28.16
N ARG A 287 6.69 -1.02 28.38
CA ARG A 287 5.41 -0.31 28.63
C ARG A 287 5.16 0.05 30.09
N GLY A 288 6.06 -0.33 31.01
CA GLY A 288 5.97 -0.01 32.44
C GLY A 288 6.59 1.34 32.85
N PHE A 289 7.25 2.05 31.94
CA PHE A 289 7.90 3.34 32.21
C PHE A 289 7.37 4.38 31.23
N LEU A 290 6.16 4.87 31.47
CA LEU A 290 5.62 6.18 31.03
C LEU A 290 4.21 6.26 31.63
N GLN A 291 4.15 6.38 32.97
CA GLN A 291 3.09 7.10 33.66
C GLN A 291 3.56 8.54 33.84
#